data_AF-A0A7W4HJ22-F1
#
_entry.id   AF-A0A7W4HJ22-F1
#
_cell.length_a   1.000
_cell.length_b   1.000
_cell.length_c   1.000
_cell.angle_alpha   90.00
_cell.angle_beta   90.00
_cell.angle_gamma   90.00
#
_symmetry.space_group_name_H-M   'P 1'
#
loop_
_entity.id
_entity.type
_entity.pdbx_description
1 polymer ?
#
loop_
_entity_poly.entity_id
_entity_poly.type
_entity_poly.pdbx_seq_one_letter_code
_entity_poly.pdbx_strand_id
1 'polypeptide(L)'
;MEKDKFAEPLARETKLKKLEEDYTIILYKIIRHIIKELGQSAERQTIPFDYFNHWRKYSTKISIPKETAIEFGYGNDKFIEVRGTVNRKFHIYEDYEAEKDGTKQIFFLIEPELILEPDKPSQNNGKVNIYHEAILKEIKKHLRKLPKDEYDDLCEKIRIDKMIEIPIVLPDNIHPSSLYRYIKRQKAVFKNITGFRRPHADSEARKNGYNLYVQVTGLDF
;
A
#
# COMPACT_ATOMS: atom_id res chain seq x y z
N MET A 1 -22.48 -37.61 18.88
CA MET A 1 -21.86 -36.50 18.14
C MET A 1 -21.70 -35.33 19.10
N GLU A 2 -20.46 -35.05 19.51
CA GLU A 2 -20.10 -33.92 20.37
C GLU A 2 -20.56 -32.60 19.73
N LYS A 3 -21.43 -31.84 20.40
CA LYS A 3 -21.87 -30.51 19.96
C LYS A 3 -21.07 -29.35 20.60
N ASP A 4 -20.05 -29.63 21.42
CA ASP A 4 -19.40 -28.59 22.24
C ASP A 4 -18.04 -28.07 21.73
N LYS A 5 -17.48 -28.60 20.64
CA LYS A 5 -16.17 -28.12 20.14
C LYS A 5 -16.21 -26.80 19.37
N PHE A 6 -17.39 -26.29 19.01
CA PHE A 6 -17.55 -25.04 18.26
C PHE A 6 -17.82 -23.80 19.14
N ALA A 7 -18.19 -23.97 20.41
CA ALA A 7 -18.44 -22.84 21.33
C ALA A 7 -17.14 -22.23 21.90
N GLU A 8 -16.13 -23.06 22.17
CA GLU A 8 -14.82 -22.64 22.67
C GLU A 8 -14.05 -21.71 21.72
N PRO A 9 -13.97 -21.97 20.40
CA PRO A 9 -13.33 -21.06 19.45
C PRO A 9 -13.98 -19.66 19.44
N LEU A 10 -15.32 -19.61 19.44
CA LEU A 10 -16.08 -18.36 19.40
C LEU A 10 -15.92 -17.55 20.69
N ALA A 11 -15.92 -18.21 21.85
CA ALA A 11 -15.68 -17.59 23.15
C ALA A 11 -14.24 -17.04 23.25
N ARG A 12 -13.25 -17.77 22.72
CA ARG A 12 -11.86 -17.32 22.65
C ARG A 12 -11.68 -16.12 21.73
N GLU A 13 -12.27 -16.13 20.54
CA GLU A 13 -12.23 -14.99 19.61
C GLU A 13 -12.86 -13.74 20.23
N THR A 14 -14.00 -13.88 20.90
CA THR A 14 -14.69 -12.78 21.58
C THR A 14 -13.83 -12.20 22.71
N LYS A 15 -13.20 -13.07 23.50
CA LYS A 15 -12.26 -12.67 24.56
C LYS A 15 -11.05 -11.93 24.00
N LEU A 16 -10.46 -12.41 22.90
CA LEU A 16 -9.32 -11.75 22.26
C LEU A 16 -9.69 -10.38 21.70
N LYS A 17 -10.83 -10.24 21.03
CA LYS A 17 -11.33 -8.95 20.55
C LYS A 17 -11.49 -7.94 21.68
N LYS A 18 -12.07 -8.35 22.81
CA LYS A 18 -12.21 -7.48 23.98
C LYS A 18 -10.86 -7.05 24.55
N LEU A 19 -9.90 -7.97 24.65
CA LEU A 19 -8.53 -7.65 25.08
C LEU A 19 -7.84 -6.68 24.11
N GLU A 20 -8.02 -6.85 22.79
CA GLU A 20 -7.51 -5.92 21.78
C GLU A 20 -8.11 -4.52 21.96
N GLU A 21 -9.43 -4.41 22.15
CA GLU A 21 -10.13 -3.14 22.37
C GLU A 21 -9.63 -2.44 23.65
N ASP A 22 -9.60 -3.15 24.77
CA ASP A 22 -9.13 -2.63 26.06
C ASP A 22 -7.69 -2.11 25.95
N TYR A 23 -6.79 -2.90 25.33
CA TYR A 23 -5.40 -2.49 25.17
C TYR A 23 -5.23 -1.34 24.17
N THR A 24 -6.05 -1.29 23.11
CA THR A 24 -6.08 -0.17 22.14
C THR A 24 -6.42 1.14 22.84
N ILE A 25 -7.41 1.13 23.75
CA ILE A 25 -7.81 2.30 24.52
C ILE A 25 -6.67 2.78 25.42
N ILE A 26 -5.95 1.86 26.07
CA ILE A 26 -4.79 2.16 26.93
C ILE A 26 -3.67 2.82 26.11
N LEU A 27 -3.26 2.22 24.99
CA LEU A 27 -2.21 2.80 24.13
C LEU A 27 -2.61 4.16 23.58
N TYR A 28 -3.88 4.33 23.18
CA TYR A 28 -4.37 5.62 22.71
C TYR A 28 -4.26 6.71 23.80
N LYS A 29 -4.63 6.39 25.05
CA LYS A 29 -4.49 7.33 26.18
C LYS A 29 -3.03 7.72 26.42
N ILE A 30 -2.12 6.75 26.40
CA ILE A 30 -0.68 6.96 26.57
C ILE A 30 -0.14 7.87 25.47
N ILE A 31 -0.36 7.53 24.19
CA ILE A 31 0.14 8.31 23.05
C ILE A 31 -0.43 9.73 23.08
N ARG A 32 -1.73 9.88 23.39
CA ARG A 32 -2.35 11.20 23.51
C ARG A 32 -1.71 12.03 24.63
N HIS A 33 -1.43 11.44 25.78
CA HIS A 33 -0.77 12.13 26.89
C HIS A 33 0.65 12.56 26.52
N ILE A 34 1.41 11.68 25.87
CA ILE A 34 2.75 11.97 25.35
C ILE A 34 2.74 13.19 24.40
N ILE A 35 1.78 13.24 23.47
CA ILE A 35 1.70 14.33 22.48
C ILE A 35 1.22 15.64 23.14
N LYS A 36 0.15 15.58 23.94
CA LYS A 36 -0.52 16.79 24.44
C LYS A 36 0.13 17.38 25.69
N GLU A 37 0.53 16.53 26.62
CA GLU A 37 1.04 16.96 27.93
C GLU A 37 2.57 16.99 27.95
N LEU A 38 3.22 15.99 27.34
CA LEU A 38 4.70 15.91 27.31
C LEU A 38 5.30 16.61 26.09
N GLY A 39 4.48 17.08 25.15
CA GLY A 39 4.92 17.83 23.96
C GLY A 39 5.81 17.04 23.00
N GLN A 40 5.83 15.70 23.09
CA GLN A 40 6.65 14.87 22.21
C GLN A 40 5.91 14.62 20.90
N SER A 41 6.63 14.70 19.78
CA SER A 41 6.06 14.31 18.49
C SER A 41 6.03 12.79 18.35
N ALA A 42 4.85 12.25 18.02
CA ALA A 42 4.68 10.88 17.58
C ALA A 42 4.59 10.76 16.05
N GLU A 43 4.92 11.84 15.33
CA GLU A 43 4.95 11.83 13.87
C GLU A 43 6.00 10.86 13.35
N ARG A 44 5.62 10.07 12.37
CA ARG A 44 6.52 9.09 11.77
C ARG A 44 7.50 9.80 10.87
N GLN A 45 8.79 9.61 11.13
CA GLN A 45 9.84 10.05 10.21
C GLN A 45 9.70 9.33 8.87
N THR A 46 9.81 10.06 7.78
CA THR A 46 9.74 9.47 6.45
C THR A 46 11.14 9.13 5.91
N ILE A 47 11.37 7.87 5.52
CA ILE A 47 12.71 7.41 5.06
C ILE A 47 12.69 6.70 3.70
N PRO A 48 13.77 6.84 2.89
CA PRO A 48 13.98 6.04 1.67
C PRO A 48 14.37 4.59 1.99
N PHE A 49 13.99 3.64 1.12
CA PHE A 49 13.92 2.21 1.44
C PHE A 49 15.28 1.48 1.59
N ASP A 50 15.60 1.06 2.82
CA ASP A 50 16.29 -0.19 3.18
C ASP A 50 15.79 -0.65 4.57
N TYR A 51 14.75 -1.49 4.57
CA TYR A 51 13.83 -1.71 5.71
C TYR A 51 14.50 -2.33 6.95
N PHE A 52 15.36 -3.34 6.78
CA PHE A 52 15.87 -4.11 7.92
C PHE A 52 17.08 -3.48 8.60
N ASN A 53 17.97 -2.82 7.85
CA ASN A 53 19.23 -2.33 8.40
C ASN A 53 19.09 -1.00 9.15
N HIS A 54 17.99 -0.27 8.94
CA HIS A 54 17.93 1.14 9.36
C HIS A 54 16.67 1.56 10.13
N TRP A 55 15.64 0.72 10.24
CA TRP A 55 14.42 1.05 10.99
C TRP A 55 14.67 1.52 12.44
N ARG A 56 15.55 0.85 13.20
CA ARG A 56 15.95 1.29 14.55
C ARG A 56 16.57 2.68 14.56
N LYS A 57 17.40 2.98 13.56
CA LYS A 57 18.13 4.26 13.43
C LYS A 57 17.18 5.44 13.20
N TYR A 58 16.11 5.22 12.45
CA TYR A 58 15.15 6.25 12.05
C TYR A 58 13.79 6.12 12.76
N SER A 59 13.73 5.29 13.80
CA SER A 59 12.52 5.16 14.61
C SER A 59 12.23 6.45 15.36
N THR A 60 10.95 6.80 15.45
CA THR A 60 10.52 7.91 16.30
C THR A 60 10.40 7.38 17.71
N LYS A 61 11.29 7.84 18.59
CA LYS A 61 11.36 7.42 19.98
C LYS A 61 10.55 8.39 20.83
N ILE A 62 9.44 7.90 21.39
CA ILE A 62 8.65 8.61 22.38
C ILE A 62 8.74 7.90 23.74
N SER A 63 8.53 8.63 24.83
CA SER A 63 8.57 8.06 26.17
C SER A 63 7.55 8.65 27.12
N ILE A 64 7.21 7.87 28.14
CA ILE A 64 6.34 8.27 29.24
C ILE A 64 6.93 7.74 30.56
N PRO A 65 6.82 8.49 31.68
CA PRO A 65 7.19 7.95 32.98
C PRO A 65 6.47 6.63 33.25
N LYS A 66 7.20 5.65 33.78
CA LYS A 66 6.67 4.31 34.04
C LYS A 66 5.45 4.34 34.95
N GLU A 67 5.49 5.18 35.98
CA GLU A 67 4.39 5.35 36.93
C GLU A 67 3.10 5.81 36.23
N THR A 68 3.19 6.82 35.35
CA THR A 68 2.06 7.30 34.55
C THR A 68 1.56 6.25 33.56
N ALA A 69 2.46 5.47 32.94
CA ALA A 69 2.06 4.37 32.06
C ALA A 69 1.26 3.30 32.82
N ILE A 70 1.71 2.93 34.03
CA ILE A 70 1.03 1.97 34.91
C ILE A 70 -0.34 2.52 35.34
N GLU A 71 -0.45 3.80 35.66
CA GLU A 71 -1.71 4.45 35.99
C GLU A 71 -2.74 4.35 34.84
N PHE A 72 -2.27 4.45 33.59
CA PHE A 72 -3.11 4.23 32.41
C PHE A 72 -3.40 2.75 32.11
N GLY A 73 -2.80 1.82 32.85
CA GLY A 73 -3.01 0.38 32.71
C GLY A 73 -1.96 -0.35 31.85
N TYR A 74 -0.85 0.30 31.52
CA TYR A 74 0.26 -0.31 30.78
C TYR A 74 1.04 -1.32 31.63
N GLY A 75 1.51 -2.41 31.02
CA GLY A 75 2.29 -3.44 31.71
C GLY A 75 1.46 -4.56 32.35
N ASN A 76 0.17 -4.66 32.02
CA ASN A 76 -0.68 -5.76 32.46
C ASN A 76 -0.43 -7.02 31.60
N ASP A 77 -0.01 -8.12 32.23
CA ASP A 77 0.30 -9.39 31.57
C ASP A 77 -0.87 -9.98 30.78
N LYS A 78 -2.11 -9.57 31.09
CA LYS A 78 -3.32 -9.98 30.35
C LYS A 78 -3.30 -9.57 28.88
N PHE A 79 -2.51 -8.56 28.49
CA PHE A 79 -2.45 -8.08 27.12
C PHE A 79 -1.35 -8.74 26.28
N ILE A 80 -0.52 -9.63 26.86
CA ILE A 80 0.59 -10.28 26.14
C ILE A 80 0.12 -10.93 24.82
N GLU A 81 -1.04 -11.60 24.83
CA GLU A 81 -1.60 -12.28 23.66
C GLU A 81 -2.00 -11.33 22.52
N VAL A 82 -2.37 -10.09 22.83
CA VAL A 82 -2.87 -9.09 21.87
C VAL A 82 -1.87 -7.96 21.61
N ARG A 83 -0.81 -7.86 22.42
CA ARG A 83 0.15 -6.74 22.40
C ARG A 83 0.77 -6.56 21.03
N GLY A 84 1.22 -7.65 20.39
CA GLY A 84 1.79 -7.59 19.05
C GLY A 84 0.79 -7.07 18.00
N THR A 85 -0.47 -7.49 18.08
CA THR A 85 -1.53 -7.07 17.13
C THR A 85 -1.88 -5.60 17.31
N VAL A 86 -2.07 -5.15 18.55
CA VAL A 86 -2.44 -3.77 18.85
C VAL A 86 -1.27 -2.83 18.60
N ASN A 87 -0.03 -3.19 19.00
CA ASN A 87 1.16 -2.37 18.74
C ASN A 87 1.34 -2.07 17.26
N ARG A 88 1.09 -3.06 16.37
CA ARG A 88 1.10 -2.87 14.92
C ARG A 88 0.08 -1.82 14.43
N LYS A 89 -1.10 -1.72 15.05
CA LYS A 89 -2.12 -0.70 14.71
C LYS A 89 -1.62 0.73 14.98
N PHE A 90 -0.68 0.89 15.93
CA PHE A 90 -0.05 2.16 16.27
C PHE A 90 1.36 2.32 15.70
N HIS A 91 1.80 1.42 14.82
CA HIS A 91 3.16 1.39 14.26
C HIS A 91 4.26 1.30 15.33
N ILE A 92 3.97 0.72 16.50
CA ILE A 92 4.97 0.46 17.54
C ILE A 92 5.56 -0.91 17.24
N TYR A 93 6.88 -0.97 17.00
CA TYR A 93 7.53 -2.26 16.77
C TYR A 93 8.26 -2.79 17.99
N GLU A 94 8.75 -1.89 18.84
CA GLU A 94 9.50 -2.22 20.03
C GLU A 94 9.14 -1.23 21.11
N ASP A 95 8.96 -1.75 22.32
CA ASP A 95 8.78 -0.95 23.50
C ASP A 95 9.57 -1.58 24.65
N TYR A 96 10.21 -0.74 25.47
CA TYR A 96 11.13 -1.19 26.50
C TYR A 96 11.20 -0.21 27.66
N GLU A 97 11.62 -0.72 28.82
CA GLU A 97 11.89 0.07 30.01
C GLU A 97 13.36 0.49 30.04
N ALA A 98 13.61 1.78 30.25
CA ALA A 98 14.94 2.30 30.52
C ALA A 98 14.87 3.57 31.36
N GLU A 99 15.99 3.97 31.94
CA GLU A 99 16.09 5.18 32.75
C GLU A 99 16.41 6.40 31.87
N LYS A 100 15.76 7.53 32.15
CA LYS A 100 16.03 8.83 31.53
C LYS A 100 15.90 9.91 32.60
N ASP A 101 16.92 10.75 32.72
CA ASP A 101 16.91 11.88 33.66
C ASP A 101 16.58 11.45 35.11
N GLY A 102 17.12 10.30 35.55
CA GLY A 102 16.91 9.74 36.89
C GLY A 102 15.55 9.09 37.12
N THR A 103 14.69 8.99 36.10
CA THR A 103 13.34 8.43 36.20
C THR A 103 13.17 7.24 35.25
N LYS A 104 12.52 6.17 35.72
CA LYS A 104 12.16 5.02 34.88
C LYS A 104 11.09 5.43 33.86
N GLN A 105 11.35 5.13 32.59
CA GLN A 105 10.48 5.46 31.47
C GLN A 105 10.15 4.20 30.69
N ILE A 106 8.94 4.19 30.11
CA ILE A 106 8.61 3.29 29.02
C ILE A 106 8.86 4.02 27.71
N PHE A 107 9.71 3.46 26.88
CA PHE A 107 10.01 3.94 25.54
C PHE A 107 9.19 3.17 24.51
N PHE A 108 8.59 3.89 23.58
CA PHE A 108 7.97 3.33 22.39
C PHE A 108 8.76 3.75 21.17
N LEU A 109 9.18 2.77 20.38
CA LEU A 109 9.80 3.00 19.08
C LEU A 109 8.72 2.85 18.01
N ILE A 110 8.33 4.01 17.48
CA ILE A 110 7.40 4.09 16.36
C ILE A 110 8.19 3.88 15.07
N GLU A 111 7.72 2.97 14.24
CA GLU A 111 8.27 2.67 12.93
C GLU A 111 8.22 3.91 12.04
N PRO A 112 9.31 4.21 11.30
CA PRO A 112 9.28 5.26 10.31
C PRO A 112 8.21 4.96 9.25
N GLU A 113 7.71 6.01 8.62
CA GLU A 113 6.94 5.87 7.40
C GLU A 113 7.90 5.63 6.25
N LEU A 114 7.75 4.50 5.57
CA LEU A 114 8.56 4.25 4.40
C LEU A 114 8.00 5.10 3.27
N ILE A 115 8.77 6.08 2.82
CA ILE A 115 8.74 6.38 1.40
C ILE A 115 9.36 5.15 0.77
N LEU A 116 8.48 4.29 0.25
CA LEU A 116 8.86 3.58 -0.96
C LEU A 116 9.28 4.69 -1.90
N GLU A 117 10.60 4.89 -2.09
CA GLU A 117 11.08 5.68 -3.22
C GLU A 117 10.21 5.21 -4.39
N PRO A 118 9.53 6.09 -5.15
CA PRO A 118 8.90 5.65 -6.38
C PRO A 118 10.01 4.95 -7.14
N ASP A 119 9.99 3.61 -7.20
CA ASP A 119 11.17 2.74 -7.25
C ASP A 119 12.40 3.54 -7.69
N LYS A 120 13.34 3.87 -6.77
CA LYS A 120 14.68 4.36 -7.16
C LYS A 120 15.01 3.64 -8.45
N PRO A 121 15.26 4.31 -9.59
CA PRO A 121 15.08 3.68 -10.87
C PRO A 121 15.92 2.43 -10.89
N SER A 122 15.25 1.30 -10.66
CA SER A 122 15.88 0.02 -10.85
C SER A 122 16.32 0.09 -12.30
N GLN A 123 17.31 -0.67 -12.71
CA GLN A 123 17.58 -0.78 -14.13
C GLN A 123 16.31 -1.19 -14.95
N ASN A 124 15.19 -1.54 -14.29
CA ASN A 124 13.85 -1.62 -14.86
C ASN A 124 13.05 -0.31 -14.98
N ASN A 125 13.27 0.82 -14.30
CA ASN A 125 12.50 2.06 -14.58
C ASN A 125 12.80 2.60 -15.98
N GLY A 126 14.04 2.44 -16.45
CA GLY A 126 14.37 2.64 -17.86
C GLY A 126 13.48 1.75 -18.74
N LYS A 127 13.37 0.46 -18.44
CA LYS A 127 12.49 -0.47 -19.18
C LYS A 127 10.99 -0.16 -19.01
N VAL A 128 10.54 0.29 -17.85
CA VAL A 128 9.15 0.66 -17.55
C VAL A 128 8.77 1.88 -18.39
N ASN A 129 9.61 2.92 -18.38
CA ASN A 129 9.39 4.12 -19.19
C ASN A 129 9.49 3.79 -20.68
N ILE A 130 10.47 2.99 -21.11
CA ILE A 130 10.55 2.51 -22.50
C ILE A 130 9.29 1.73 -22.90
N TYR A 131 8.77 0.87 -22.02
CA TYR A 131 7.58 0.07 -22.30
C TYR A 131 6.33 0.96 -22.34
N HIS A 132 6.21 1.88 -21.40
CA HIS A 132 5.13 2.86 -21.34
C HIS A 132 5.14 3.76 -22.58
N GLU A 133 6.28 4.34 -22.94
CA GLU A 133 6.45 5.17 -24.13
C GLU A 133 6.14 4.39 -25.42
N ALA A 134 6.61 3.14 -25.52
CA ALA A 134 6.34 2.31 -26.70
C ALA A 134 4.84 1.96 -26.81
N ILE A 135 4.16 1.69 -25.70
CA ILE A 135 2.71 1.49 -25.66
C ILE A 135 1.98 2.79 -26.04
N LEU A 136 2.35 3.92 -25.44
CA LEU A 136 1.76 5.22 -25.76
C LEU A 136 1.95 5.59 -27.23
N LYS A 137 3.11 5.27 -27.81
CA LYS A 137 3.38 5.51 -29.23
C LYS A 137 2.41 4.73 -30.11
N GLU A 138 2.15 3.47 -29.80
CA GLU A 138 1.18 2.67 -30.57
C GLU A 138 -0.26 3.09 -30.31
N ILE A 139 -0.64 3.47 -29.09
CA ILE A 139 -1.94 4.07 -28.79
C ILE A 139 -2.13 5.36 -29.59
N LYS A 140 -1.19 6.30 -29.51
CA LYS A 140 -1.25 7.59 -30.25
C LYS A 140 -1.29 7.36 -31.76
N LYS A 141 -0.58 6.36 -32.27
CA LYS A 141 -0.62 5.94 -33.69
C LYS A 141 -1.98 5.39 -34.08
N HIS A 142 -2.64 4.61 -33.21
CA HIS A 142 -4.00 4.14 -33.45
C HIS A 142 -4.99 5.32 -33.47
N LEU A 143 -4.96 6.16 -32.42
CA LEU A 143 -5.86 7.31 -32.30
C LEU A 143 -5.71 8.31 -33.46
N ARG A 144 -4.49 8.54 -33.97
CA ARG A 144 -4.25 9.41 -35.13
C ARG A 144 -4.83 8.89 -36.44
N LYS A 145 -5.09 7.59 -36.55
CA LYS A 145 -5.69 6.99 -37.75
C LYS A 145 -7.22 7.05 -37.73
N LEU A 146 -7.82 7.33 -36.57
CA LEU A 146 -9.25 7.38 -36.44
C LEU A 146 -9.80 8.65 -37.12
N PRO A 147 -10.90 8.52 -37.87
CA PRO A 147 -11.76 9.65 -38.22
C PRO A 147 -12.19 10.43 -36.97
N LYS A 148 -12.52 11.71 -37.16
CA LYS A 148 -12.87 12.60 -36.04
C LYS A 148 -14.10 12.10 -35.26
N ASP A 149 -15.11 11.64 -35.99
CA ASP A 149 -16.32 11.01 -35.48
C ASP A 149 -16.03 9.76 -34.64
N GLU A 150 -15.17 8.86 -35.12
CA GLU A 150 -14.76 7.68 -34.34
C GLU A 150 -13.98 8.04 -33.07
N TYR A 151 -13.16 9.09 -33.11
CA TYR A 151 -12.45 9.58 -31.93
C TYR A 151 -13.40 10.20 -30.89
N ASP A 152 -14.36 11.01 -31.33
CA ASP A 152 -15.37 11.62 -30.47
C ASP A 152 -16.24 10.52 -29.81
N ASP A 153 -16.61 9.49 -30.56
CA ASP A 153 -17.32 8.31 -30.06
C ASP A 153 -16.52 7.56 -28.97
N LEU A 154 -15.20 7.43 -29.12
CA LEU A 154 -14.35 6.83 -28.09
C LEU A 154 -14.33 7.68 -26.81
N CYS A 155 -14.29 9.01 -26.94
CA CYS A 155 -14.33 9.92 -25.80
C CYS A 155 -15.65 9.78 -25.04
N GLU A 156 -16.78 9.72 -25.74
CA GLU A 156 -18.09 9.49 -25.13
C GLU A 156 -18.19 8.10 -24.50
N LYS A 157 -17.68 7.05 -25.15
CA LYS A 157 -17.63 5.71 -24.57
C LYS A 157 -16.82 5.66 -23.28
N ILE A 158 -15.70 6.38 -23.18
CA ILE A 158 -14.96 6.49 -21.91
C ILE A 158 -15.82 7.14 -20.84
N ARG A 159 -16.62 8.16 -21.16
CA ARG A 159 -17.50 8.83 -20.18
C ARG A 159 -18.60 7.88 -19.66
N ILE A 160 -19.14 7.03 -20.54
CA ILE A 160 -20.21 6.09 -20.21
C ILE A 160 -19.65 4.85 -19.49
N ASP A 161 -18.73 4.14 -20.13
CA ASP A 161 -18.23 2.84 -19.69
C ASP A 161 -17.06 2.95 -18.71
N LYS A 162 -16.54 4.17 -18.49
CA LYS A 162 -15.35 4.49 -17.67
C LYS A 162 -14.04 3.87 -18.16
N MET A 163 -14.09 2.99 -19.15
CA MET A 163 -12.95 2.30 -19.72
C MET A 163 -13.25 1.86 -21.16
N ILE A 164 -12.25 1.98 -22.03
CA ILE A 164 -12.29 1.43 -23.39
C ILE A 164 -11.06 0.57 -23.66
N GLU A 165 -11.14 -0.26 -24.69
CA GLU A 165 -10.02 -1.08 -25.14
C GLU A 165 -9.47 -0.57 -26.48
N ILE A 166 -8.19 -0.16 -26.47
CA ILE A 166 -7.48 0.28 -27.68
C ILE A 166 -6.60 -0.86 -28.20
N PRO A 167 -6.81 -1.35 -29.43
CA PRO A 167 -5.95 -2.38 -30.01
C PRO A 167 -4.60 -1.79 -30.44
N ILE A 168 -3.51 -2.47 -30.07
CA ILE A 168 -2.14 -2.12 -30.45
C ILE A 168 -1.37 -3.33 -30.98
N VAL A 169 -0.31 -3.05 -31.73
CA VAL A 169 0.73 -4.02 -32.03
C VAL A 169 1.78 -3.90 -30.94
N LEU A 170 1.84 -4.91 -30.06
CA LEU A 170 2.84 -5.01 -29.02
C LEU A 170 4.24 -5.09 -29.64
N PRO A 171 5.16 -4.18 -29.30
CA PRO A 171 6.54 -4.24 -29.77
C PRO A 171 7.25 -5.53 -29.36
N ASP A 172 8.05 -6.10 -30.26
CA ASP A 172 8.70 -7.42 -30.10
C ASP A 172 9.53 -7.56 -28.82
N ASN A 173 10.10 -6.45 -28.32
CA ASN A 173 10.95 -6.42 -27.13
C ASN A 173 10.17 -6.31 -25.81
N ILE A 174 8.83 -6.41 -25.86
CA ILE A 174 7.94 -6.25 -24.70
C ILE A 174 7.21 -7.55 -24.41
N HIS A 175 7.49 -8.14 -23.25
CA HIS A 175 6.76 -9.31 -22.77
C HIS A 175 5.49 -8.91 -22.01
N PRO A 176 4.30 -9.48 -22.34
CA PRO A 176 3.05 -9.19 -21.64
C PRO A 176 3.10 -9.43 -20.13
N SER A 177 3.82 -10.46 -19.67
CA SER A 177 4.00 -10.75 -18.25
C SER A 177 4.66 -9.60 -17.48
N SER A 178 5.59 -8.89 -18.12
CA SER A 178 6.21 -7.68 -17.57
C SER A 178 5.21 -6.52 -17.49
N LEU A 179 4.33 -6.37 -18.48
CA LEU A 179 3.29 -5.33 -18.47
C LEU A 179 2.31 -5.49 -17.31
N TYR A 180 1.79 -6.71 -17.08
CA TYR A 180 0.93 -6.99 -15.93
C TYR A 180 1.63 -6.74 -14.58
N ARG A 181 2.94 -6.98 -14.52
CA ARG A 181 3.74 -6.67 -13.33
C ARG A 181 3.89 -5.17 -13.12
N TYR A 182 4.18 -4.43 -14.18
CA TYR A 182 4.43 -2.99 -14.10
C TYR A 182 3.17 -2.20 -13.82
N ILE A 183 2.03 -2.50 -14.45
CA ILE A 183 0.78 -1.80 -14.16
C ILE A 183 0.36 -1.93 -12.69
N LYS A 184 0.62 -3.09 -12.07
CA LYS A 184 0.31 -3.33 -10.65
C LYS A 184 1.22 -2.55 -9.70
N ARG A 185 2.52 -2.43 -10.05
CA ARG A 185 3.56 -1.83 -9.19
C ARG A 185 3.76 -0.34 -9.44
N GLN A 186 3.53 0.12 -10.66
CA GLN A 186 3.90 1.44 -11.17
C GLN A 186 2.66 2.21 -11.66
N LYS A 187 1.63 2.28 -10.80
CA LYS A 187 0.35 2.92 -11.13
C LYS A 187 0.48 4.38 -11.56
N ALA A 188 1.48 5.12 -11.06
CA ALA A 188 1.71 6.50 -11.42
C ALA A 188 2.14 6.67 -12.89
N VAL A 189 3.00 5.78 -13.39
CA VAL A 189 3.45 5.79 -14.80
C VAL A 189 2.29 5.42 -15.72
N PHE A 190 1.52 4.39 -15.35
CA PHE A 190 0.38 3.87 -16.11
C PHE A 190 -0.96 4.48 -15.67
N LYS A 191 -1.01 5.74 -15.22
CA LYS A 191 -2.20 6.33 -14.56
C LYS A 191 -3.52 6.21 -15.33
N ASN A 192 -3.46 6.18 -16.66
CA ASN A 192 -4.63 6.08 -17.54
C ASN A 192 -4.84 4.67 -18.12
N ILE A 193 -3.98 3.71 -17.78
CA ILE A 193 -4.03 2.34 -18.26
C ILE A 193 -4.40 1.45 -17.06
N THR A 194 -5.49 0.71 -17.17
CA THR A 194 -6.02 -0.14 -16.08
C THR A 194 -5.75 -1.61 -16.29
N GLY A 195 -5.47 -2.03 -17.52
CA GLY A 195 -5.21 -3.42 -17.83
C GLY A 195 -4.76 -3.67 -19.26
N PHE A 196 -4.49 -4.95 -19.52
CA PHE A 196 -4.17 -5.46 -20.84
C PHE A 196 -4.97 -6.73 -21.07
N ARG A 197 -5.37 -6.97 -22.31
CA ARG A 197 -6.08 -8.19 -22.71
C ARG A 197 -5.59 -8.64 -24.08
N ARG A 198 -5.42 -9.95 -24.28
CA ARG A 198 -5.11 -10.47 -25.62
C ARG A 198 -6.38 -10.55 -26.47
N PRO A 199 -6.35 -10.15 -27.74
CA PRO A 199 -7.45 -10.38 -28.66
C PRO A 199 -7.71 -11.88 -28.87
N HIS A 200 -8.97 -12.24 -29.08
CA HIS A 200 -9.34 -13.61 -29.46
C HIS A 200 -8.68 -13.99 -30.78
N ALA A 201 -8.42 -15.28 -31.00
CA ALA A 201 -7.79 -15.79 -32.22
C ALA A 201 -8.52 -15.30 -33.49
N ASP A 202 -9.84 -15.32 -33.47
CA ASP A 202 -10.69 -14.98 -34.62
C ASP A 202 -11.15 -13.51 -34.65
N SER A 203 -10.66 -12.67 -33.72
CA SER A 203 -11.09 -11.27 -33.66
C SER A 203 -10.59 -10.47 -34.87
N GLU A 204 -11.41 -9.53 -35.34
CA GLU A 204 -11.04 -8.58 -36.39
C GLU A 204 -9.75 -7.82 -36.07
N ALA A 205 -9.54 -7.47 -34.80
CA ALA A 205 -8.28 -6.84 -34.38
C ALA A 205 -7.06 -7.72 -34.70
N ARG A 206 -7.16 -9.04 -34.49
CA ARG A 206 -6.06 -9.97 -34.78
C ARG A 206 -5.85 -10.20 -36.27
N LYS A 207 -6.94 -10.23 -37.06
CA LYS A 207 -6.86 -10.24 -38.54
C LYS A 207 -6.15 -8.99 -39.07
N ASN A 208 -6.37 -7.84 -38.41
CA ASN A 208 -5.73 -6.57 -38.70
C ASN A 208 -4.32 -6.42 -38.09
N GLY A 209 -3.74 -7.50 -37.54
CA GLY A 209 -2.36 -7.54 -37.04
C GLY A 209 -2.16 -7.04 -35.61
N TYR A 210 -3.22 -6.63 -34.90
CA TYR A 210 -3.13 -6.25 -33.49
C TYR A 210 -3.06 -7.47 -32.58
N ASN A 211 -2.23 -7.42 -31.54
CA ASN A 211 -1.96 -8.56 -30.66
C ASN A 211 -2.18 -8.25 -29.17
N LEU A 212 -2.55 -7.01 -28.83
CA LEU A 212 -2.88 -6.59 -27.47
C LEU A 212 -3.96 -5.50 -27.47
N TYR A 213 -4.93 -5.63 -26.57
CA TYR A 213 -5.81 -4.54 -26.16
C TYR A 213 -5.26 -3.88 -24.91
N VAL A 214 -5.18 -2.55 -24.93
CA VAL A 214 -4.86 -1.73 -23.76
C VAL A 214 -6.16 -1.15 -23.21
N GLN A 215 -6.45 -1.43 -21.95
CA GLN A 215 -7.63 -0.91 -21.26
C GLN A 215 -7.30 0.46 -20.70
N VAL A 216 -8.00 1.51 -21.16
CA VAL A 216 -7.70 2.91 -20.83
C VAL A 216 -8.92 3.61 -20.24
N THR A 217 -8.68 4.45 -19.23
CA THR A 217 -9.72 5.22 -18.51
C THR A 217 -9.76 6.69 -18.91
N GLY A 218 -8.82 7.12 -19.77
CA GLY A 218 -8.73 8.49 -20.27
C GLY A 218 -7.74 8.57 -21.43
N LEU A 219 -7.90 9.57 -22.29
CA LEU A 219 -7.05 9.80 -23.47
C LEU A 219 -5.97 10.89 -23.26
N ASP A 220 -5.90 11.49 -22.08
CA ASP A 220 -4.90 12.51 -21.72
C ASP A 220 -3.53 11.88 -21.39
N PHE A 221 -2.79 11.51 -22.43
CA PHE A 221 -1.48 10.85 -22.37
C PHE A 221 -0.28 11.76 -22.65
#